data_AF-F0BIP1-F1
#
_entry.id   AF-F0BIP1-F1
#
_cell.length_a   1.000
_cell.length_b   1.000
_cell.length_c   1.000
_cell.angle_alpha   90.00
_cell.angle_beta   90.00
_cell.angle_gamma   90.00
#
_symmetry.space_group_name_H-M   'P 1'
#
loop_
_entity.id
_entity.type
_entity.pdbx_description
1 polymer ?
#
loop_
_entity_poly.entity_id
_entity_poly.type
_entity_poly.pdbx_seq_one_letter_code
_entity_poly.pdbx_strand_id
1 'polypeptide(L)'
;MLSSVNPNDNMAAVRLLDFFASHVPWHRSLWGVGTILAMEELHEGCAMLRQGHLSEGSIKRMSSTLIKRVGTDLAFRIEEKQFLQQQITQIPRADGAAHHGLKQLAKRVSSDYLDRWARIVATGTYPMELFARSVAAHLLDAGFSEQHLHDLVKSHLNSTPAISLAELCEALQAELVQQPSREFEVLVAFSKAPEFPNGVPAEWLQATAIPQWLTANGFATSGVRAQVATLLTVHARDYLGAAKAAWDEHERHAARALLSTGKPLSVVPTLWVKGARQPSLKKEAFRGVSVKELFRGDRIFSNDANQSVDAALELLAHLEGGSAPAAIAGGWAAIEGLLADPSDRASAADNLATLVACSLPRAELTALAHRAIKDHPIDCAQLIQIQNNRERSRQLAQMIIDDSLPLMAGLSDQAAVKRLKNLLINPHRELGIVKDSIAEPPPISRTG
;
A
#
# COMPACT_ATOMS: atom_id res chain seq x y z
N MET A 1 -16.08 -20.49 -6.76
CA MET A 1 -16.02 -20.25 -5.30
C MET A 1 -14.55 -20.28 -4.94
N LEU A 2 -14.04 -19.31 -4.17
CA LEU A 2 -12.67 -19.39 -3.66
C LEU A 2 -12.66 -20.51 -2.61
N SER A 3 -11.84 -21.54 -2.79
CA SER A 3 -11.82 -22.69 -1.90
C SER A 3 -10.38 -23.05 -1.53
N SER A 4 -10.05 -22.92 -0.26
CA SER A 4 -8.92 -23.55 0.42
C SER A 4 -9.43 -24.68 1.30
N VAL A 5 -8.50 -25.53 1.74
CA VAL A 5 -8.76 -26.78 2.48
C VAL A 5 -9.45 -26.56 3.84
N ASN A 6 -9.32 -25.37 4.46
CA ASN A 6 -9.85 -25.04 5.79
C ASN A 6 -10.57 -23.66 5.80
N PRO A 7 -11.75 -23.51 6.45
CA PRO A 7 -12.43 -22.22 6.60
C PRO A 7 -11.56 -21.07 7.14
N ASN A 8 -10.67 -21.31 8.11
CA ASN A 8 -9.77 -20.26 8.63
C ASN A 8 -8.73 -19.84 7.57
N ASP A 9 -8.19 -20.79 6.82
CA ASP A 9 -7.24 -20.54 5.74
C ASP A 9 -7.88 -19.73 4.61
N ASN A 10 -9.15 -20.02 4.31
CA ASN A 10 -9.95 -19.25 3.35
C ASN A 10 -10.09 -17.79 3.80
N MET A 11 -10.38 -17.55 5.07
CA MET A 11 -10.49 -16.19 5.61
C MET A 11 -9.15 -15.44 5.56
N ALA A 12 -8.04 -16.12 5.86
CA ALA A 12 -6.71 -15.54 5.78
C ALA A 12 -6.32 -15.17 4.34
N ALA A 13 -6.57 -16.05 3.37
CA ALA A 13 -6.27 -15.80 1.96
C ALA A 13 -7.16 -14.71 1.35
N VAL A 14 -8.45 -14.65 1.73
CA VAL A 14 -9.34 -13.55 1.32
C VAL A 14 -8.89 -12.23 1.94
N ARG A 15 -8.41 -12.25 3.19
CA ARG A 15 -7.85 -11.06 3.82
C ARG A 15 -6.58 -10.58 3.12
N LEU A 16 -5.75 -11.50 2.64
CA LEU A 16 -4.60 -11.18 1.80
C LEU A 16 -5.03 -10.50 0.49
N LEU A 17 -6.09 -10.99 -0.17
CA LEU A 17 -6.66 -10.35 -1.35
C LEU A 17 -7.20 -8.93 -1.07
N ASP A 18 -7.77 -8.66 0.11
CA ASP A 18 -8.19 -7.30 0.48
C ASP A 18 -7.02 -6.31 0.42
N PHE A 19 -5.81 -6.71 0.84
CA PHE A 19 -4.62 -5.84 0.81
C PHE A 19 -4.09 -5.58 -0.60
N PHE A 20 -4.37 -6.47 -1.55
CA PHE A 20 -3.91 -6.36 -2.94
C PHE A 20 -4.95 -5.76 -3.89
N ALA A 21 -6.18 -5.55 -3.42
CA ALA A 21 -7.25 -5.03 -4.26
C ALA A 21 -7.17 -3.50 -4.39
N SER A 22 -7.27 -2.99 -5.62
CA SER A 22 -7.16 -1.55 -5.91
C SER A 22 -8.38 -0.71 -5.51
N HIS A 23 -9.50 -1.35 -5.13
CA HIS A 23 -10.79 -0.68 -4.89
C HIS A 23 -11.44 -1.04 -3.55
N VAL A 24 -10.67 -1.58 -2.61
CA VAL A 24 -11.19 -1.79 -1.26
C VAL A 24 -11.29 -0.46 -0.50
N PRO A 25 -12.30 -0.28 0.36
CA PRO A 25 -12.35 0.87 1.26
C PRO A 25 -11.10 0.96 2.12
N TRP A 26 -10.64 2.19 2.42
CA TRP A 26 -9.40 2.43 3.15
C TRP A 26 -9.24 1.58 4.41
N HIS A 27 -10.32 1.40 5.18
CA HIS A 27 -10.30 0.65 6.46
C HIS A 27 -10.03 -0.84 6.28
N ARG A 28 -10.16 -1.38 5.06
CA ARG A 28 -9.77 -2.74 4.69
C ARG A 28 -8.42 -2.81 3.99
N SER A 29 -7.95 -1.73 3.39
CA SER A 29 -6.63 -1.64 2.74
C SER A 29 -5.51 -1.16 3.66
N LEU A 30 -5.77 -1.00 4.97
CA LEU A 30 -4.75 -0.58 5.94
C LEU A 30 -3.68 -1.66 6.15
N TRP A 31 -2.63 -1.60 5.33
CA TRP A 31 -1.36 -2.27 5.57
C TRP A 31 -0.32 -1.25 6.05
N GLY A 32 0.75 -1.73 6.67
CA GLY A 32 1.87 -0.92 7.14
C GLY A 32 3.19 -1.57 6.73
N VAL A 33 4.32 -0.88 6.95
CA VAL A 33 5.66 -1.32 6.54
C VAL A 33 5.94 -2.73 7.05
N GLY A 34 6.43 -3.62 6.18
CA GLY A 34 6.81 -4.97 6.55
C GLY A 34 8.03 -4.98 7.46
N THR A 35 8.15 -6.01 8.30
CA THR A 35 9.23 -6.12 9.28
C THR A 35 10.62 -6.02 8.65
N ILE A 36 10.79 -6.57 7.45
CA ILE A 36 12.07 -6.58 6.73
C ILE A 36 12.40 -5.19 6.17
N LEU A 37 11.42 -4.51 5.56
CA LEU A 37 11.63 -3.14 5.08
C LEU A 37 11.95 -2.20 6.25
N ALA A 38 11.27 -2.33 7.39
CA ALA A 38 11.58 -1.55 8.59
C ALA A 38 13.04 -1.76 9.08
N MET A 39 13.60 -2.96 8.90
CA MET A 39 15.02 -3.20 9.18
C MET A 39 15.95 -2.52 8.17
N GLU A 40 15.60 -2.55 6.88
CA GLU A 40 16.34 -1.87 5.82
C GLU A 40 16.29 -0.35 5.99
N GLU A 41 15.13 0.20 6.35
CA GLU A 41 14.93 1.61 6.64
C GLU A 41 15.72 2.06 7.88
N LEU A 42 15.75 1.25 8.94
CA LEU A 42 16.59 1.57 10.10
C LEU A 42 18.08 1.56 9.73
N HIS A 43 18.51 0.63 8.87
CA HIS A 43 19.87 0.62 8.33
C HIS A 43 20.17 1.91 7.55
N GLU A 44 19.32 2.27 6.59
CA GLU A 44 19.47 3.52 5.82
C GLU A 44 19.39 4.76 6.72
N GLY A 45 18.48 4.76 7.70
CA GLY A 45 18.30 5.83 8.69
C GLY A 45 19.56 6.09 9.51
N CYS A 46 20.30 5.05 9.89
CA CYS A 46 21.60 5.21 10.55
C CYS A 46 22.62 5.94 9.66
N ALA A 47 22.63 5.68 8.35
CA ALA A 47 23.48 6.39 7.40
C ALA A 47 23.04 7.86 7.24
N MET A 48 21.73 8.13 7.21
CA MET A 48 21.17 9.49 7.14
C MET A 48 21.42 10.30 8.41
N LEU A 49 21.39 9.67 9.59
CA LEU A 49 21.80 10.29 10.86
C LEU A 49 23.24 10.79 10.79
N ARG A 50 24.17 9.98 10.26
CA ARG A 50 25.57 10.38 10.09
C ARG A 50 25.72 11.60 9.18
N GLN A 51 24.87 11.72 8.16
CA GLN A 51 24.87 12.86 7.23
C GLN A 51 24.16 14.10 7.79
N GLY A 52 23.57 14.02 8.99
CA GLY A 52 22.85 15.12 9.62
C GLY A 52 21.42 15.33 9.10
N HIS A 53 20.89 14.40 8.30
CA HIS A 53 19.52 14.49 7.76
C HIS A 53 18.45 14.03 8.77
N LEU A 54 18.82 13.15 9.70
CA LEU A 54 17.92 12.66 10.75
C LEU A 54 18.49 12.95 12.14
N SER A 55 17.60 13.05 13.13
CA SER A 55 17.97 13.19 14.54
C SER A 55 18.11 11.83 15.24
N GLU A 56 18.91 11.78 16.31
CA GLU A 56 19.03 10.57 17.16
C GLU A 56 17.68 10.10 17.71
N GLY A 57 16.79 11.04 18.06
CA GLY A 57 15.44 10.73 18.54
C GLY A 57 14.58 10.01 17.50
N SER A 58 14.79 10.31 16.21
CA SER A 58 14.10 9.62 15.11
C SER A 58 14.56 8.17 15.01
N ILE A 59 15.88 7.93 15.07
CA ILE A 59 16.44 6.57 15.03
C ILE A 59 16.03 5.75 16.27
N LYS A 60 16.02 6.35 17.47
CA LYS A 60 15.52 5.67 18.69
C LYS A 60 14.07 5.23 18.56
N ARG A 61 13.21 6.05 17.93
CA ARG A 61 11.81 5.68 17.68
C ARG A 61 11.72 4.54 16.67
N MET A 62 12.42 4.62 15.54
CA MET A 62 12.47 3.52 14.56
C MET A 62 12.94 2.21 15.20
N SER A 63 14.02 2.22 15.99
CA SER A 63 14.50 1.05 16.72
C SER A 63 13.43 0.49 17.69
N SER A 64 12.78 1.36 18.46
CA SER A 64 11.77 0.94 19.45
C SER A 64 10.56 0.29 18.78
N THR A 65 10.10 0.85 17.67
CA THR A 65 8.98 0.29 16.90
C THR A 65 9.38 -1.03 16.24
N LEU A 66 10.59 -1.11 15.67
CA LEU A 66 11.11 -2.34 15.07
C LEU A 66 11.22 -3.48 16.10
N ILE A 67 11.67 -3.21 17.33
CA ILE A 67 11.71 -4.21 18.40
C ILE A 67 10.31 -4.76 18.68
N LYS A 68 9.29 -3.90 18.79
CA LYS A 68 7.90 -4.32 19.03
C LYS A 68 7.39 -5.19 17.87
N ARG A 69 7.63 -4.76 16.63
CA ARG A 69 7.19 -5.44 15.41
C ARG A 69 7.81 -6.83 15.28
N VAL A 70 9.13 -6.94 15.45
CA VAL A 70 9.84 -8.23 15.45
C VAL A 70 9.45 -9.11 16.63
N GLY A 71 9.13 -8.50 17.77
CA GLY A 71 8.62 -9.20 18.95
C GLY A 71 7.34 -9.99 18.65
N THR A 72 6.40 -9.39 17.91
CA THR A 72 5.09 -10.00 17.58
C THR A 72 5.11 -10.84 16.30
N ASP A 73 6.09 -10.65 15.41
CA ASP A 73 6.21 -11.43 14.17
C ASP A 73 6.58 -12.89 14.48
N LEU A 74 5.71 -13.83 14.04
CA LEU A 74 5.87 -15.25 14.29
C LEU A 74 6.93 -15.89 13.38
N ALA A 75 7.26 -15.26 12.25
CA ALA A 75 8.29 -15.77 11.34
C ALA A 75 9.73 -15.59 11.88
N PHE A 76 9.92 -14.78 12.92
CA PHE A 76 11.24 -14.61 13.55
C PHE A 76 11.47 -15.65 14.65
N ARG A 77 12.66 -16.27 14.64
CA ARG A 77 13.08 -17.19 15.70
C ARG A 77 13.50 -16.42 16.95
N ILE A 78 13.47 -17.07 18.12
CA ILE A 78 13.79 -16.42 19.40
C ILE A 78 15.22 -15.83 19.37
N GLU A 79 16.17 -16.56 18.81
CA GLU A 79 17.58 -16.14 18.71
C GLU A 79 17.73 -14.92 17.79
N GLU A 80 16.90 -14.83 16.75
CA GLU A 80 16.89 -13.69 15.82
C GLU A 80 16.31 -12.44 16.46
N LYS A 81 15.24 -12.60 17.25
CA LYS A 81 14.65 -11.51 18.05
C LYS A 81 15.66 -10.96 19.05
N GLN A 82 16.33 -11.86 19.79
CA GLN A 82 17.36 -11.49 20.76
C GLN A 82 18.57 -10.82 20.08
N PHE A 83 19.04 -11.38 18.96
CA PHE A 83 20.15 -10.80 18.20
C PHE A 83 19.81 -9.38 17.74
N LEU A 84 18.64 -9.17 17.13
CA LEU A 84 18.21 -7.85 16.70
C LEU A 84 18.18 -6.86 17.87
N GLN A 85 17.55 -7.25 18.98
CA GLN A 85 17.45 -6.43 20.17
C GLN A 85 18.84 -6.01 20.66
N GLN A 86 19.82 -6.93 20.69
CA GLN A 86 21.20 -6.60 21.04
C GLN A 86 21.83 -5.61 20.08
N GLN A 87 21.60 -5.73 18.76
CA GLN A 87 22.16 -4.81 17.77
C GLN A 87 21.60 -3.39 17.89
N ILE A 88 20.33 -3.24 18.25
CA ILE A 88 19.62 -1.94 18.22
C ILE A 88 19.26 -1.39 19.60
N THR A 89 19.76 -2.01 20.68
CA THR A 89 19.62 -1.49 22.07
C THR A 89 20.22 -0.09 22.20
N GLN A 90 21.33 0.16 21.50
CA GLN A 90 21.89 1.49 21.29
C GLN A 90 21.74 1.86 19.82
N ILE A 91 21.75 3.16 19.52
CA ILE A 91 21.74 3.63 18.12
C ILE A 91 22.94 3.01 17.38
N PRO A 92 22.73 2.17 16.35
CA PRO A 92 23.83 1.59 15.60
C PRO A 92 24.62 2.69 14.90
N ARG A 93 25.95 2.72 15.09
CA ARG A 93 26.82 3.60 14.31
C ARG A 93 26.82 3.15 12.85
N ALA A 94 26.63 4.08 11.92
CA ALA A 94 26.77 3.82 10.48
C ALA A 94 28.11 3.13 10.18
N ASP A 95 28.05 2.10 9.34
CA ASP A 95 29.16 1.21 8.97
C ASP A 95 29.83 0.46 10.14
N GLY A 96 29.21 0.45 11.32
CA GLY A 96 29.62 -0.36 12.47
C GLY A 96 29.11 -1.80 12.41
N ALA A 97 29.62 -2.66 13.30
CA ALA A 97 29.23 -4.06 13.39
C ALA A 97 27.71 -4.25 13.55
N ALA A 98 27.05 -3.45 14.41
CA ALA A 98 25.61 -3.51 14.60
C ALA A 98 24.80 -3.09 13.37
N HIS A 99 25.28 -2.09 12.63
CA HIS A 99 24.67 -1.62 11.39
C HIS A 99 24.73 -2.70 10.29
N HIS A 100 25.85 -3.41 10.17
CA HIS A 100 25.98 -4.56 9.26
C HIS A 100 25.20 -5.79 9.74
N GLY A 101 25.17 -6.04 11.05
CA GLY A 101 24.40 -7.13 11.66
C GLY A 101 22.90 -7.01 11.36
N LEU A 102 22.35 -5.79 11.43
CA LEU A 102 20.97 -5.50 11.04
C LEU A 102 20.70 -5.88 9.57
N LYS A 103 21.53 -5.40 8.64
CA LYS A 103 21.41 -5.71 7.21
C LYS A 103 21.54 -7.20 6.91
N GLN A 104 22.46 -7.88 7.59
CA GLN A 104 22.67 -9.32 7.42
C GLN A 104 21.46 -10.12 7.93
N LEU A 105 20.88 -9.75 9.07
CA LEU A 105 19.66 -10.38 9.57
C LEU A 105 18.49 -10.16 8.60
N ALA A 106 18.30 -8.92 8.10
CA ALA A 106 17.25 -8.61 7.14
C ALA A 106 17.35 -9.49 5.89
N LYS A 107 18.56 -9.57 5.30
CA LYS A 107 18.82 -10.43 4.14
C LYS A 107 18.56 -11.91 4.42
N ARG A 108 18.99 -12.41 5.58
CA ARG A 108 18.80 -13.82 5.96
C ARG A 108 17.34 -14.17 6.12
N VAL A 109 16.56 -13.34 6.83
CA VAL A 109 15.14 -13.60 7.05
C VAL A 109 14.35 -13.43 5.75
N SER A 110 14.71 -12.47 4.91
CA SER A 110 14.06 -12.23 3.61
C SER A 110 14.14 -13.43 2.67
N SER A 111 15.24 -14.20 2.71
CA SER A 111 15.41 -15.34 1.81
C SER A 111 14.45 -16.50 2.04
N ASP A 112 13.84 -16.63 3.23
CA ASP A 112 12.94 -17.72 3.59
C ASP A 112 11.69 -17.25 4.36
N TYR A 113 11.32 -15.98 4.26
CA TYR A 113 10.27 -15.38 5.09
C TYR A 113 8.89 -16.04 4.88
N LEU A 114 8.51 -16.30 3.62
CA LEU A 114 7.21 -16.90 3.33
C LEU A 114 7.20 -18.40 3.62
N ASP A 115 8.32 -19.10 3.46
CA ASP A 115 8.47 -20.51 3.89
C ASP A 115 8.35 -20.67 5.42
N ARG A 116 8.77 -19.66 6.19
CA ARG A 116 8.56 -19.64 7.64
C ARG A 116 7.08 -19.49 7.97
N TRP A 117 6.38 -18.61 7.27
CA TRP A 117 4.93 -18.49 7.39
C TRP A 117 4.20 -19.76 6.98
N ALA A 118 4.63 -20.43 5.91
CA ALA A 118 4.09 -21.73 5.47
C ALA A 118 4.11 -22.76 6.61
N ARG A 119 5.27 -22.89 7.29
CA ARG A 119 5.42 -23.78 8.45
C ARG A 119 4.53 -23.40 9.62
N ILE A 120 4.35 -22.10 9.89
CA ILE A 120 3.48 -21.62 10.97
C ILE A 120 2.02 -21.94 10.67
N VAL A 121 1.53 -21.64 9.46
CA VAL A 121 0.13 -21.89 9.10
C VAL A 121 -0.18 -23.39 9.02
N ALA A 122 0.79 -24.22 8.65
CA ALA A 122 0.66 -25.68 8.67
C ALA A 122 0.39 -26.26 10.07
N THR A 123 0.69 -25.54 11.15
CA THR A 123 0.32 -25.94 12.52
C THR A 123 -1.18 -25.79 12.82
N GLY A 124 -1.93 -25.10 11.96
CA GLY A 124 -3.38 -24.92 12.05
C GLY A 124 -3.84 -23.82 13.02
N THR A 125 -2.97 -23.27 13.86
CA THR A 125 -3.32 -22.20 14.82
C THR A 125 -2.41 -20.98 14.66
N TYR A 126 -2.95 -19.89 14.11
CA TYR A 126 -2.23 -18.64 13.91
C TYR A 126 -3.18 -17.43 13.88
N PRO A 127 -2.70 -16.20 14.19
CA PRO A 127 -3.52 -15.00 14.07
C PRO A 127 -3.66 -14.60 12.59
N MET A 128 -4.84 -14.80 12.01
CA MET A 128 -5.09 -14.57 10.56
C MET A 128 -4.77 -13.14 10.10
N GLU A 129 -5.09 -12.11 10.90
CA GLU A 129 -4.81 -10.72 10.53
C GLU A 129 -3.31 -10.41 10.54
N LEU A 130 -2.57 -10.98 11.50
CA LEU A 130 -1.11 -10.84 11.55
C LEU A 130 -0.49 -11.51 10.32
N PHE A 131 -0.89 -12.75 10.03
CA PHE A 131 -0.45 -13.47 8.83
C PHE A 131 -0.69 -12.65 7.55
N ALA A 132 -1.94 -12.26 7.30
CA ALA A 132 -2.29 -11.60 6.05
C ALA A 132 -1.56 -10.27 5.88
N ARG A 133 -1.42 -9.49 6.96
CA ARG A 133 -0.70 -8.22 6.94
C ARG A 133 0.81 -8.41 6.74
N SER A 134 1.42 -9.34 7.46
CA SER A 134 2.86 -9.64 7.34
C SER A 134 3.24 -10.13 5.94
N VAL A 135 2.45 -11.05 5.38
CA VAL A 135 2.67 -11.57 4.02
C VAL A 135 2.42 -10.50 2.96
N ALA A 136 1.32 -9.73 3.08
CA ALA A 136 1.03 -8.64 2.16
C ALA A 136 2.14 -7.58 2.15
N ALA A 137 2.51 -7.09 3.33
CA ALA A 137 3.55 -6.07 3.47
C ALA A 137 4.87 -6.56 2.89
N HIS A 138 5.30 -7.79 3.21
CA HIS A 138 6.54 -8.34 2.68
C HIS A 138 6.58 -8.38 1.13
N LEU A 139 5.49 -8.82 0.49
CA LEU A 139 5.41 -8.91 -0.97
C LEU A 139 5.34 -7.53 -1.64
N LEU A 140 4.59 -6.59 -1.06
CA LEU A 140 4.51 -5.22 -1.56
C LEU A 140 5.85 -4.48 -1.40
N ASP A 141 6.49 -4.62 -0.23
CA ASP A 141 7.81 -4.04 0.05
C ASP A 141 8.91 -4.62 -0.84
N ALA A 142 8.78 -5.90 -1.22
CA ALA A 142 9.68 -6.52 -2.20
C ALA A 142 9.59 -5.87 -3.59
N GLY A 143 8.52 -5.12 -3.89
CA GLY A 143 8.35 -4.37 -5.13
C GLY A 143 7.41 -5.02 -6.15
N PHE A 144 6.57 -5.97 -5.75
CA PHE A 144 5.50 -6.47 -6.60
C PHE A 144 4.35 -5.47 -6.69
N SER A 145 3.68 -5.42 -7.85
CA SER A 145 2.46 -4.65 -7.99
C SER A 145 1.26 -5.34 -7.31
N GLU A 146 0.39 -4.55 -6.68
CA GLU A 146 -0.84 -5.01 -6.01
C GLU A 146 -1.69 -5.90 -6.92
N GLN A 147 -1.94 -5.45 -8.15
CA GLN A 147 -2.77 -6.17 -9.11
C GLN A 147 -2.15 -7.51 -9.53
N HIS A 148 -0.82 -7.58 -9.71
CA HIS A 148 -0.14 -8.83 -9.99
C HIS A 148 -0.32 -9.84 -8.85
N LEU A 149 -0.08 -9.41 -7.61
CA LEU A 149 -0.26 -10.27 -6.42
C LEU A 149 -1.71 -10.70 -6.24
N HIS A 150 -2.66 -9.79 -6.47
CA HIS A 150 -4.08 -10.09 -6.41
C HIS A 150 -4.45 -11.19 -7.41
N ASP A 151 -4.04 -11.05 -8.67
CA ASP A 151 -4.35 -12.03 -9.73
C ASP A 151 -3.63 -13.36 -9.50
N LEU A 152 -2.38 -13.32 -9.02
CA LEU A 152 -1.61 -14.51 -8.65
C LEU A 152 -2.30 -15.30 -7.54
N VAL A 153 -2.58 -14.67 -6.40
CA VAL A 153 -3.27 -15.32 -5.28
C VAL A 153 -4.64 -15.83 -5.70
N LYS A 154 -5.41 -15.03 -6.46
CA LYS A 154 -6.71 -15.44 -6.99
C LYS A 154 -6.60 -16.64 -7.92
N SER A 155 -5.55 -16.74 -8.74
CA SER A 155 -5.35 -17.88 -9.63
C SER A 155 -5.12 -19.18 -8.85
N HIS A 156 -4.30 -19.13 -7.79
CA HIS A 156 -4.07 -20.27 -6.89
C HIS A 156 -5.33 -20.67 -6.12
N LEU A 157 -6.10 -19.71 -5.60
CA LEU A 157 -7.35 -20.00 -4.90
C LEU A 157 -8.46 -20.57 -5.79
N ASN A 158 -8.33 -20.46 -7.11
CA ASN A 158 -9.24 -21.07 -8.09
C ASN A 158 -8.67 -22.35 -8.71
N SER A 159 -7.50 -22.84 -8.30
CA SER A 159 -6.92 -24.06 -8.84
C SER A 159 -7.73 -25.30 -8.42
N THR A 160 -7.64 -26.36 -9.20
CA THR A 160 -8.17 -27.68 -8.86
C THR A 160 -7.04 -28.71 -8.97
N PRO A 161 -6.66 -29.41 -7.89
CA PRO A 161 -7.24 -29.36 -6.54
C PRO A 161 -7.05 -28.00 -5.82
N ALA A 162 -7.83 -27.80 -4.76
CA ALA A 162 -7.73 -26.61 -3.92
C ALA A 162 -6.37 -26.56 -3.20
N ILE A 163 -5.72 -25.40 -3.22
CA ILE A 163 -4.44 -25.18 -2.54
C ILE A 163 -4.67 -24.94 -1.05
N SER A 164 -3.78 -25.46 -0.20
CA SER A 164 -3.70 -25.11 1.22
C SER A 164 -3.03 -23.74 1.41
N LEU A 165 -3.19 -23.13 2.59
CA LEU A 165 -2.52 -21.85 2.85
C LEU A 165 -0.98 -21.98 2.91
N ALA A 166 -0.47 -23.12 3.39
CA ALA A 166 0.96 -23.40 3.42
C ALA A 166 1.53 -23.48 2.00
N GLU A 167 0.89 -24.24 1.11
CA GLU A 167 1.28 -24.33 -0.30
C GLU A 167 1.17 -22.97 -1.01
N LEU A 168 0.19 -22.13 -0.66
CA LEU A 168 0.11 -20.76 -1.17
C LEU A 168 1.34 -19.93 -0.75
N CYS A 169 1.78 -20.03 0.51
CA CYS A 169 2.99 -19.35 0.97
C CYS A 169 4.25 -19.83 0.23
N GLU A 170 4.39 -21.13 0.02
CA GLU A 170 5.50 -21.73 -0.74
C GLU A 170 5.48 -21.27 -2.21
N ALA A 171 4.30 -21.20 -2.83
CA ALA A 171 4.14 -20.68 -4.18
C ALA A 171 4.53 -19.19 -4.27
N LEU A 172 4.14 -18.38 -3.29
CA LEU A 172 4.51 -16.96 -3.22
C LEU A 172 6.02 -16.78 -2.95
N GLN A 173 6.65 -17.65 -2.14
CA GLN A 173 8.10 -17.68 -1.97
C GLN A 173 8.80 -18.01 -3.29
N ALA A 174 8.31 -19.01 -4.02
CA ALA A 174 8.86 -19.39 -5.32
C ALA A 174 8.75 -18.23 -6.32
N GLU A 175 7.63 -17.52 -6.35
CA GLU A 175 7.47 -16.32 -7.19
C GLU A 175 8.48 -15.22 -6.81
N LEU A 176 8.68 -14.96 -5.52
CA LEU A 176 9.66 -13.98 -5.02
C LEU A 176 11.09 -14.27 -5.52
N VAL A 177 11.45 -15.55 -5.61
CA VAL A 177 12.76 -16.02 -6.11
C VAL A 177 12.83 -15.97 -7.64
N GLN A 178 11.74 -16.36 -8.33
CA GLN A 178 11.69 -16.45 -9.80
C GLN A 178 11.53 -15.09 -10.49
N GLN A 179 10.92 -14.10 -9.81
CA GLN A 179 10.76 -12.73 -10.30
C GLN A 179 11.61 -11.73 -9.49
N PRO A 180 12.94 -11.77 -9.59
CA PRO A 180 13.78 -10.75 -8.99
C PRO A 180 13.48 -9.38 -9.62
N SER A 181 13.81 -8.30 -8.90
CA SER A 181 13.80 -6.97 -9.52
C SER A 181 14.76 -6.96 -10.71
N ARG A 182 14.25 -6.57 -11.87
CA ARG A 182 14.97 -6.59 -13.15
C ARG A 182 14.59 -5.38 -14.00
N GLU A 183 15.41 -5.13 -15.02
CA GLU A 183 15.16 -4.06 -15.98
C GLU A 183 14.04 -4.45 -16.96
N PHE A 184 13.17 -3.47 -17.23
CA PHE A 184 12.15 -3.51 -18.26
C PHE A 184 12.33 -2.32 -19.20
N GLU A 185 12.16 -2.57 -20.49
CA GLU A 185 12.10 -1.53 -21.52
C GLU A 185 10.63 -1.15 -21.74
N VAL A 186 10.32 0.14 -21.63
CA VAL A 186 8.97 0.68 -21.71
C VAL A 186 8.89 1.80 -22.74
N LEU A 187 8.03 1.64 -23.73
CA LEU A 187 7.77 2.66 -24.73
C LEU A 187 6.76 3.68 -24.20
N VAL A 188 7.18 4.95 -24.13
CA VAL A 188 6.32 6.10 -23.82
C VAL A 188 6.23 6.98 -25.05
N ALA A 189 5.04 7.07 -25.62
CA ALA A 189 4.80 7.78 -26.88
C ALA A 189 4.15 9.15 -26.66
N PHE A 190 4.45 10.11 -27.54
CA PHE A 190 3.92 11.46 -27.50
C PHE A 190 3.14 11.79 -28.76
N SER A 191 1.91 12.30 -28.58
CA SER A 191 1.04 12.69 -29.69
C SER A 191 1.57 13.92 -30.43
N LYS A 192 2.29 14.79 -29.72
CA LYS A 192 3.05 15.92 -30.26
C LYS A 192 4.48 15.85 -29.74
N ALA A 193 5.45 16.05 -30.63
CA ALA A 193 6.85 16.12 -30.23
C ALA A 193 7.07 17.26 -29.22
N PRO A 194 7.73 17.00 -28.08
CA PRO A 194 8.14 18.06 -27.16
C PRO A 194 9.05 19.09 -27.85
N GLU A 195 9.04 20.33 -27.35
CA GLU A 195 9.95 21.37 -27.84
C GLU A 195 11.36 21.11 -27.32
N PHE A 196 12.29 20.80 -28.23
CA PHE A 196 13.70 20.61 -27.92
C PHE A 196 14.53 21.73 -28.58
N PRO A 197 15.36 22.47 -27.82
CA PRO A 197 16.25 23.48 -28.40
C PRO A 197 17.17 22.93 -29.50
N ASN A 198 17.57 21.67 -29.37
CA ASN A 198 18.51 20.99 -30.27
C ASN A 198 17.83 19.95 -31.19
N GLY A 199 16.51 20.02 -31.33
CA GLY A 199 15.73 18.98 -32.03
C GLY A 199 15.54 17.71 -31.20
N VAL A 200 14.74 16.78 -31.75
CA VAL A 200 14.42 15.51 -31.07
C VAL A 200 15.71 14.67 -30.95
N PRO A 201 16.03 14.12 -29.77
CA PRO A 201 17.22 13.31 -29.60
C PRO A 201 17.24 12.08 -30.53
N ALA A 202 18.43 11.68 -30.98
CA ALA A 202 18.60 10.61 -31.97
C ALA A 202 18.17 9.23 -31.44
N GLU A 203 18.23 9.04 -30.13
CA GLU A 203 17.81 7.83 -29.43
C GLU A 203 16.29 7.69 -29.30
N TRP A 204 15.51 8.73 -29.62
CA TRP A 204 14.05 8.66 -29.61
C TRP A 204 13.52 8.02 -30.89
N LEU A 205 12.52 7.17 -30.74
CA LEU A 205 11.83 6.58 -31.88
C LEU A 205 10.98 7.64 -32.58
N GLN A 206 11.15 7.73 -33.90
CA GLN A 206 10.35 8.58 -34.77
C GLN A 206 9.08 7.86 -35.22
N ALA A 207 8.13 8.61 -35.79
CA ALA A 207 6.78 8.13 -36.16
C ALA A 207 6.73 6.78 -36.89
N THR A 208 7.67 6.47 -37.78
CA THR A 208 7.72 5.19 -38.52
C THR A 208 8.30 4.03 -37.72
N ALA A 209 9.22 4.30 -36.79
CA ALA A 209 9.85 3.30 -35.92
C ALA A 209 8.92 2.86 -34.79
N ILE A 210 7.95 3.68 -34.40
CA ILE A 210 6.99 3.37 -33.33
C ILE A 210 6.11 2.15 -33.69
N PRO A 211 5.38 2.11 -34.83
CA PRO A 211 4.63 0.93 -35.24
C PRO A 211 5.49 -0.33 -35.42
N GLN A 212 6.74 -0.17 -35.87
CA GLN A 212 7.68 -1.28 -36.02
C GLN A 212 8.04 -1.88 -34.66
N TRP A 213 8.38 -1.05 -33.67
CA TRP A 213 8.66 -1.51 -32.31
C TRP A 213 7.41 -2.17 -31.70
N LEU A 214 6.23 -1.58 -31.86
CA LEU A 214 4.97 -2.15 -31.35
C LEU A 214 4.69 -3.54 -31.95
N THR A 215 4.80 -3.67 -33.26
CA THR A 215 4.58 -4.94 -33.97
C THR A 215 5.60 -6.00 -33.55
N ALA A 216 6.89 -5.61 -33.46
CA ALA A 216 7.97 -6.51 -33.04
C ALA A 216 7.78 -7.04 -31.61
N ASN A 217 7.05 -6.32 -30.76
CA ASN A 217 6.76 -6.70 -29.38
C ASN A 217 5.32 -7.23 -29.18
N GLY A 218 4.60 -7.54 -30.26
CA GLY A 218 3.29 -8.19 -30.21
C GLY A 218 2.11 -7.27 -29.88
N PHE A 219 2.27 -5.95 -30.01
CA PHE A 219 1.21 -4.97 -29.76
C PHE A 219 0.48 -4.56 -31.04
N ALA A 220 -0.82 -4.27 -30.91
CA ALA A 220 -1.59 -3.66 -31.97
C ALA A 220 -1.16 -2.20 -32.20
N THR A 221 -1.06 -1.80 -33.46
CA THR A 221 -0.69 -0.42 -33.87
C THR A 221 -1.92 0.45 -34.17
N SER A 222 -3.11 -0.16 -34.25
CA SER A 222 -4.37 0.53 -34.53
C SER A 222 -4.66 1.61 -33.48
N GLY A 223 -4.88 2.84 -33.93
CA GLY A 223 -5.24 3.95 -33.06
C GLY A 223 -4.06 4.65 -32.36
N VAL A 224 -2.82 4.18 -32.55
CA VAL A 224 -1.63 4.85 -32.01
C VAL A 224 -1.24 6.02 -32.91
N ARG A 225 -1.56 7.24 -32.49
CA ARG A 225 -1.14 8.49 -33.16
C ARG A 225 -0.05 9.16 -32.34
N ALA A 226 1.21 8.87 -32.67
CA ALA A 226 2.38 9.44 -32.00
C ALA A 226 3.39 9.97 -33.02
N GLN A 227 4.01 11.10 -32.71
CA GLN A 227 5.07 11.70 -33.54
C GLN A 227 6.44 11.17 -33.15
N VAL A 228 6.67 11.03 -31.84
CA VAL A 228 7.93 10.56 -31.26
C VAL A 228 7.64 9.71 -30.03
N ALA A 229 8.59 8.85 -29.66
CA ALA A 229 8.52 8.07 -28.43
C ALA A 229 9.91 7.88 -27.82
N THR A 230 9.95 7.71 -26.50
CA THR A 230 11.16 7.35 -25.77
C THR A 230 11.04 5.93 -25.22
N LEU A 231 12.18 5.25 -25.13
CA LEU A 231 12.30 3.96 -24.44
C LEU A 231 12.87 4.22 -23.05
N LEU A 232 12.06 4.02 -22.02
CA LEU A 232 12.49 4.11 -20.63
C LEU A 232 12.96 2.74 -20.15
N THR A 233 14.09 2.72 -19.45
CA THR A 233 14.53 1.55 -18.68
C THR A 233 14.12 1.75 -17.23
N VAL A 234 13.31 0.83 -16.70
CA VAL A 234 12.82 0.88 -15.31
C VAL A 234 13.05 -0.45 -14.61
N HIS A 235 13.25 -0.40 -13.29
CA HIS A 235 13.39 -1.58 -12.46
C HIS A 235 12.04 -1.95 -11.82
N ALA A 236 11.62 -3.20 -11.96
CA ALA A 236 10.43 -3.74 -11.33
C ALA A 236 10.53 -5.27 -11.19
N ARG A 237 9.57 -5.90 -10.51
CA ARG A 237 9.47 -7.38 -10.48
C ARG A 237 8.54 -7.93 -11.57
N ASP A 238 7.48 -7.20 -11.87
CA ASP A 238 6.44 -7.61 -12.81
C ASP A 238 6.10 -6.49 -13.82
N TYR A 239 5.43 -6.87 -14.90
CA TYR A 239 5.09 -5.95 -16.00
C TYR A 239 4.17 -4.80 -15.56
N LEU A 240 3.29 -5.00 -14.58
CA LEU A 240 2.39 -3.96 -14.07
C LEU A 240 3.18 -2.98 -13.18
N GLY A 241 4.11 -3.49 -12.37
CA GLY A 241 5.08 -2.69 -11.64
C GLY A 241 5.96 -1.85 -12.58
N ALA A 242 6.46 -2.42 -13.67
CA ALA A 242 7.23 -1.71 -14.68
C ALA A 242 6.42 -0.58 -15.34
N ALA A 243 5.15 -0.84 -15.67
CA ALA A 243 4.26 0.19 -16.19
C ALA A 243 4.06 1.35 -15.20
N LYS A 244 3.87 1.04 -13.91
CA LYS A 244 3.73 2.06 -12.85
C LYS A 244 5.02 2.90 -12.72
N ALA A 245 6.18 2.25 -12.66
CA ALA A 245 7.47 2.93 -12.56
C ALA A 245 7.75 3.84 -13.78
N ALA A 246 7.37 3.40 -14.98
CA ALA A 246 7.49 4.20 -16.19
C ALA A 246 6.54 5.41 -16.21
N TRP A 247 5.32 5.26 -15.68
CA TRP A 247 4.42 6.40 -15.49
C TRP A 247 5.00 7.40 -14.47
N ASP A 248 5.53 6.92 -13.34
CA ASP A 248 6.16 7.78 -12.34
C ASP A 248 7.37 8.54 -12.91
N GLU A 249 8.20 7.89 -13.73
CA GLU A 249 9.32 8.55 -14.44
C GLU A 249 8.83 9.57 -15.46
N HIS A 250 7.77 9.24 -16.21
CA HIS A 250 7.14 10.17 -17.12
C HIS A 250 6.61 11.43 -16.39
N GLU A 251 5.96 11.28 -15.24
CA GLU A 251 5.48 12.42 -14.43
C GLU A 251 6.64 13.30 -13.96
N ARG A 252 7.80 12.71 -13.61
CA ARG A 252 9.02 13.48 -13.32
C ARG A 252 9.48 14.30 -14.53
N HIS A 253 9.48 13.71 -15.72
CA HIS A 253 9.80 14.43 -16.96
C HIS A 253 8.77 15.51 -17.29
N ALA A 254 7.49 15.23 -17.11
CA ALA A 254 6.41 16.19 -17.33
C ALA A 254 6.53 17.41 -16.42
N ALA A 255 6.84 17.20 -15.13
CA ALA A 255 7.09 18.28 -14.19
C ALA A 255 8.29 19.15 -14.60
N ARG A 256 9.42 18.53 -14.99
CA ARG A 256 10.61 19.26 -15.48
C ARG A 256 10.31 20.05 -16.74
N ALA A 257 9.59 19.46 -17.70
CA ALA A 257 9.21 20.11 -18.94
C ALA A 257 8.27 21.30 -18.71
N LEU A 258 7.30 21.15 -17.82
CA LEU A 258 6.37 22.22 -17.45
C LEU A 258 7.14 23.39 -16.80
N LEU A 259 8.05 23.10 -15.88
CA LEU A 259 8.86 24.14 -15.22
C LEU A 259 9.83 24.84 -16.17
N SER A 260 10.40 24.12 -17.14
CA SER A 260 11.40 24.68 -18.05
C SER A 260 10.80 25.41 -19.26
N THR A 261 9.63 24.98 -19.74
CA THR A 261 9.02 25.49 -20.99
C THR A 261 7.66 26.17 -20.79
N GLY A 262 7.05 26.02 -19.62
CA GLY A 262 5.66 26.46 -19.37
C GLY A 262 4.60 25.63 -20.08
N LYS A 263 4.98 24.54 -20.77
CA LYS A 263 4.07 23.70 -21.58
C LYS A 263 4.07 22.25 -21.07
N PRO A 264 2.90 21.60 -20.95
CA PRO A 264 2.83 20.19 -20.58
C PRO A 264 3.27 19.26 -21.73
N LEU A 265 3.78 18.07 -21.38
CA LEU A 265 4.07 17.03 -22.37
C LEU A 265 2.78 16.41 -22.89
N SER A 266 2.67 16.28 -24.22
CA SER A 266 1.51 15.67 -24.89
C SER A 266 1.69 14.15 -25.01
N VAL A 267 1.62 13.44 -23.89
CA VAL A 267 1.76 11.98 -23.86
C VAL A 267 0.51 11.28 -24.40
N VAL A 268 0.69 10.17 -25.12
CA VAL A 268 -0.41 9.26 -25.44
C VAL A 268 -0.86 8.57 -24.14
N PRO A 269 -2.16 8.42 -23.84
CA PRO A 269 -2.64 7.84 -22.58
C PRO A 269 -2.45 6.31 -22.51
N THR A 270 -1.42 5.80 -23.15
CA THR A 270 -1.09 4.39 -23.26
C THR A 270 0.43 4.24 -23.31
N LEU A 271 0.95 3.29 -22.55
CA LEU A 271 2.34 2.86 -22.62
C LEU A 271 2.43 1.36 -22.92
N TRP A 272 3.60 0.92 -23.37
CA TRP A 272 3.83 -0.46 -23.75
C TRP A 272 5.10 -0.98 -23.10
N VAL A 273 4.96 -1.99 -22.24
CA VAL A 273 6.10 -2.66 -21.61
C VAL A 273 6.51 -3.84 -22.50
N LYS A 274 7.78 -3.90 -22.87
CA LYS A 274 8.33 -4.99 -23.68
C LYS A 274 8.04 -6.35 -23.04
N GLY A 275 7.41 -7.25 -23.79
CA GLY A 275 7.04 -8.60 -23.34
C GLY A 275 5.74 -8.69 -22.54
N ALA A 276 5.08 -7.56 -22.22
CA ALA A 276 3.75 -7.60 -21.62
C ALA A 276 2.69 -8.00 -22.67
N ARG A 277 1.63 -8.68 -22.23
CA ARG A 277 0.54 -9.14 -23.13
C ARG A 277 -0.40 -8.01 -23.57
N GLN A 278 -0.51 -6.96 -22.76
CA GLN A 278 -1.45 -5.87 -22.99
C GLN A 278 -0.77 -4.53 -22.69
N PRO A 279 -1.16 -3.46 -23.40
CA PRO A 279 -0.69 -2.12 -23.08
C PRO A 279 -1.23 -1.67 -21.72
N SER A 280 -0.52 -0.75 -21.08
CA SER A 280 -0.99 -0.11 -19.85
C SER A 280 -1.57 1.26 -20.16
N LEU A 281 -2.80 1.49 -19.72
CA LEU A 281 -3.46 2.80 -19.86
C LEU A 281 -3.00 3.74 -18.75
N LYS A 282 -2.89 5.03 -19.08
CA LYS A 282 -2.70 6.07 -18.05
C LYS A 282 -3.95 6.08 -17.18
N LYS A 283 -3.82 5.62 -15.94
CA LYS A 283 -4.84 5.88 -14.91
C LYS A 283 -4.59 7.30 -14.40
N GLU A 284 -5.66 8.09 -14.26
CA GLU A 284 -5.56 9.33 -13.50
C GLU A 284 -5.04 9.01 -12.11
N ALA A 285 -4.13 9.83 -11.58
CA ALA A 285 -3.56 9.66 -10.25
C ALA A 285 -4.59 10.07 -9.18
N PHE A 286 -5.76 9.43 -9.18
CA PHE A 286 -6.80 9.65 -8.21
C PHE A 286 -6.47 8.83 -6.96
N ARG A 287 -5.94 9.50 -5.93
CA ARG A 287 -5.64 8.87 -4.63
C ARG A 287 -6.83 8.87 -3.67
N GLY A 288 -7.99 9.34 -4.13
CA GLY A 288 -9.27 9.10 -3.44
C GLY A 288 -9.57 10.05 -2.30
N VAL A 289 -8.98 11.24 -2.31
CA VAL A 289 -9.19 12.26 -1.28
C VAL A 289 -10.41 13.09 -1.65
N SER A 290 -11.55 12.71 -1.06
CA SER A 290 -12.79 13.47 -1.19
C SER A 290 -13.28 13.96 0.16
N VAL A 291 -13.19 15.25 0.40
CA VAL A 291 -13.74 15.90 1.61
C VAL A 291 -15.18 16.32 1.33
N LYS A 292 -16.09 15.33 1.30
CA LYS A 292 -17.51 15.57 0.99
C LYS A 292 -18.22 16.54 1.95
N GLU A 293 -17.65 16.73 3.14
CA GLU A 293 -18.19 17.66 4.13
C GLU A 293 -18.10 19.12 3.67
N LEU A 294 -17.12 19.48 2.84
CA LEU A 294 -17.04 20.83 2.27
C LEU A 294 -18.27 21.16 1.43
N PHE A 295 -18.73 20.20 0.62
CA PHE A 295 -19.93 20.34 -0.18
C PHE A 295 -21.20 20.27 0.67
N ARG A 296 -21.30 19.28 1.59
CA ARG A 296 -22.50 19.10 2.44
C ARG A 296 -22.73 20.25 3.42
N GLY A 297 -21.66 20.83 3.92
CA GLY A 297 -21.70 21.92 4.88
C GLY A 297 -21.70 23.32 4.25
N ASP A 298 -21.82 23.43 2.93
CA ASP A 298 -21.75 24.69 2.17
C ASP A 298 -20.49 25.53 2.52
N ARG A 299 -19.35 24.85 2.68
CA ARG A 299 -18.08 25.47 3.13
C ARG A 299 -17.14 25.85 2.00
N ILE A 300 -17.43 25.48 0.75
CA ILE A 300 -16.54 25.71 -0.40
C ILE A 300 -16.26 27.21 -0.61
N PHE A 301 -17.26 28.07 -0.44
CA PHE A 301 -17.15 29.52 -0.63
C PHE A 301 -17.27 30.31 0.69
N SER A 302 -17.07 29.62 1.83
CA SER A 302 -17.19 30.24 3.14
C SER A 302 -15.96 31.08 3.46
N ASN A 303 -16.13 32.40 3.60
CA ASN A 303 -15.04 33.32 3.99
C ASN A 303 -14.62 33.19 5.47
N ASP A 304 -15.41 32.49 6.30
CA ASP A 304 -15.13 32.27 7.73
C ASP A 304 -14.35 30.97 8.00
N ALA A 305 -13.62 30.46 7.00
CA ALA A 305 -12.87 29.22 7.13
C ALA A 305 -11.59 29.40 7.98
N ASN A 306 -11.23 28.33 8.70
CA ASN A 306 -10.00 28.33 9.50
C ASN A 306 -8.79 28.24 8.56
N GLN A 307 -7.93 29.26 8.58
CA GLN A 307 -6.75 29.36 7.71
C GLN A 307 -5.85 28.13 7.74
N SER A 308 -5.73 27.44 8.89
CA SER A 308 -4.93 26.20 8.96
C SER A 308 -5.57 25.03 8.22
N VAL A 309 -6.90 24.96 8.22
CA VAL A 309 -7.66 23.94 7.49
C VAL A 309 -7.61 24.21 5.99
N ASP A 310 -7.74 25.47 5.56
CA ASP A 310 -7.64 25.84 4.15
C ASP A 310 -6.24 25.56 3.60
N ALA A 311 -5.19 25.95 4.33
CA ALA A 311 -3.80 25.62 3.95
C ALA A 311 -3.58 24.11 3.83
N ALA A 312 -4.15 23.31 4.74
CA ALA A 312 -4.07 21.86 4.66
C ALA A 312 -4.85 21.30 3.45
N LEU A 313 -6.03 21.85 3.12
CA LEU A 313 -6.80 21.46 1.94
C LEU A 313 -6.06 21.78 0.63
N GLU A 314 -5.40 22.93 0.56
CA GLU A 314 -4.54 23.30 -0.58
C GLU A 314 -3.37 22.31 -0.76
N LEU A 315 -2.73 21.92 0.35
CA LEU A 315 -1.66 20.92 0.32
C LEU A 315 -2.18 19.53 -0.09
N LEU A 316 -3.37 19.13 0.38
CA LEU A 316 -4.03 17.87 0.02
C LEU A 316 -4.43 17.80 -1.46
N ALA A 317 -4.64 18.93 -2.14
CA ALA A 317 -5.00 18.94 -3.57
C ALA A 317 -3.97 18.19 -4.45
N HIS A 318 -2.71 18.13 -4.03
CA HIS A 318 -1.66 17.38 -4.73
C HIS A 318 -1.87 15.87 -4.72
N LEU A 319 -2.70 15.33 -3.80
CA LEU A 319 -3.03 13.90 -3.77
C LEU A 319 -3.88 13.50 -4.99
N GLU A 320 -4.68 14.43 -5.54
CA GLU A 320 -5.66 14.21 -6.60
C GLU A 320 -5.11 14.35 -8.03
N GLY A 321 -3.85 14.77 -8.18
CA GLY A 321 -3.25 14.93 -9.52
C GLY A 321 -1.74 15.16 -9.56
N GLY A 322 -1.08 15.24 -8.41
CA GLY A 322 0.37 15.40 -8.34
C GLY A 322 1.13 14.08 -8.57
N SER A 323 2.40 14.23 -8.95
CA SER A 323 3.38 13.12 -8.94
C SER A 323 3.42 12.46 -7.55
N ALA A 324 3.82 11.18 -7.47
CA ALA A 324 3.86 10.48 -6.18
C ALA A 324 4.68 11.21 -5.10
N PRO A 325 5.88 11.77 -5.38
CA PRO A 325 6.62 12.54 -4.38
C PRO A 325 5.88 13.81 -3.91
N ALA A 326 5.27 14.56 -4.83
CA ALA A 326 4.52 15.76 -4.49
C ALA A 326 3.27 15.43 -3.65
N ALA A 327 2.57 14.35 -4.01
CA ALA A 327 1.42 13.84 -3.29
C ALA A 327 1.79 13.42 -1.84
N ILE A 328 2.91 12.72 -1.67
CA ILE A 328 3.42 12.31 -0.34
C ILE A 328 3.83 13.53 0.47
N ALA A 329 4.64 14.43 -0.10
CA ALA A 329 5.12 15.62 0.61
C ALA A 329 3.97 16.56 0.99
N GLY A 330 3.05 16.85 0.08
CA GLY A 330 1.87 17.67 0.33
C GLY A 330 0.91 17.04 1.33
N GLY A 331 0.64 15.73 1.19
CA GLY A 331 -0.18 14.99 2.15
C GLY A 331 0.41 14.97 3.56
N TRP A 332 1.72 14.75 3.69
CA TRP A 332 2.40 14.78 4.98
C TRP A 332 2.44 16.19 5.58
N ALA A 333 2.73 17.22 4.77
CA ALA A 333 2.70 18.60 5.24
C ALA A 333 1.30 19.02 5.73
N ALA A 334 0.23 18.56 5.06
CA ALA A 334 -1.14 18.77 5.53
C ALA A 334 -1.41 18.07 6.88
N ILE A 335 -0.94 16.82 7.02
CA ILE A 335 -1.04 16.05 8.27
C ILE A 335 -0.29 16.77 9.41
N GLU A 336 0.94 17.22 9.18
CA GLU A 336 1.71 17.98 10.16
C GLU A 336 1.00 19.28 10.54
N GLY A 337 0.52 20.04 9.56
CA GLY A 337 -0.18 21.31 9.81
C GLY A 337 -1.49 21.17 10.61
N LEU A 338 -2.17 20.02 10.48
CA LEU A 338 -3.43 19.75 11.17
C LEU A 338 -3.26 19.06 12.53
N LEU A 339 -2.28 18.16 12.64
CA LEU A 339 -2.21 17.20 13.75
C LEU A 339 -0.97 17.35 14.62
N ALA A 340 0.04 18.09 14.21
CA ALA A 340 1.21 18.32 15.06
C ALA A 340 0.94 19.38 16.12
N ASP A 341 1.55 19.18 17.29
CA ASP A 341 1.82 20.31 18.18
C ASP A 341 2.85 21.25 17.53
N PRO A 342 2.67 22.59 17.55
CA PRO A 342 3.66 23.53 17.03
C PRO A 342 5.08 23.33 17.59
N SER A 343 5.18 22.81 18.81
CA SER A 343 6.43 22.52 19.52
C SER A 343 6.96 21.09 19.32
N ASP A 344 6.14 20.17 18.80
CA ASP A 344 6.53 18.78 18.51
C ASP A 344 5.87 18.28 17.21
N ARG A 345 6.53 18.60 16.09
CA ARG A 345 6.11 18.11 14.76
C ARG A 345 6.06 16.60 14.64
N ALA A 346 6.81 15.90 15.48
CA ALA A 346 6.90 14.45 15.37
C ALA A 346 5.73 13.72 16.05
N SER A 347 4.84 14.45 16.74
CA SER A 347 3.57 13.92 17.27
C SER A 347 2.51 13.66 16.19
N ALA A 348 2.67 14.22 14.98
CA ALA A 348 1.68 14.11 13.90
C ALA A 348 1.37 12.65 13.52
N ALA A 349 2.38 11.79 13.46
CA ALA A 349 2.23 10.36 13.15
C ALA A 349 1.37 9.64 14.20
N ASP A 350 1.65 9.88 15.50
CA ASP A 350 0.93 9.27 16.61
C ASP A 350 -0.53 9.75 16.68
N ASN A 351 -0.75 11.03 16.42
CA ASN A 351 -2.08 11.65 16.37
C ASN A 351 -2.89 11.12 15.19
N LEU A 352 -2.28 11.02 14.00
CA LEU A 352 -2.90 10.39 12.83
C LEU A 352 -3.26 8.94 13.12
N ALA A 353 -2.33 8.14 13.63
CA ALA A 353 -2.57 6.74 13.95
C ALA A 353 -3.71 6.56 14.96
N THR A 354 -3.79 7.45 15.96
CA THR A 354 -4.89 7.47 16.93
C THR A 354 -6.23 7.79 16.26
N LEU A 355 -6.28 8.79 15.38
CA LEU A 355 -7.49 9.15 14.63
C LEU A 355 -7.96 8.01 13.71
N VAL A 356 -7.03 7.35 13.02
CA VAL A 356 -7.35 6.23 12.13
C VAL A 356 -7.86 5.03 12.93
N ALA A 357 -7.19 4.68 14.04
CA ALA A 357 -7.63 3.61 14.92
C ALA A 357 -9.04 3.86 15.47
N CYS A 358 -9.34 5.08 15.94
CA CYS A 358 -10.67 5.46 16.41
C CYS A 358 -11.73 5.49 15.30
N SER A 359 -11.33 5.79 14.06
CA SER A 359 -12.24 5.88 12.91
C SER A 359 -12.59 4.53 12.29
N LEU A 360 -11.71 3.53 12.43
CA LEU A 360 -11.85 2.22 11.80
C LEU A 360 -13.15 1.50 12.21
N PRO A 361 -13.50 1.35 13.50
CA PRO A 361 -14.73 0.65 13.90
C PRO A 361 -15.97 1.29 13.28
N ARG A 362 -16.05 2.63 13.28
CA ARG A 362 -17.15 3.38 12.69
C ARG A 362 -17.28 3.10 11.19
N ALA A 363 -16.18 3.14 10.46
CA ALA A 363 -16.17 2.93 9.02
C ALA A 363 -16.61 1.51 8.64
N GLU A 364 -16.05 0.50 9.31
CA GLU A 364 -16.35 -0.91 9.06
C GLU A 364 -17.80 -1.27 9.48
N LEU A 365 -18.26 -0.85 10.67
CA LEU A 365 -19.64 -1.10 11.12
C LEU A 365 -20.67 -0.44 10.20
N THR A 366 -20.41 0.80 9.74
CA THR A 366 -21.31 1.47 8.79
C THR A 366 -21.41 0.69 7.48
N ALA A 367 -20.26 0.27 6.93
CA ALA A 367 -20.21 -0.46 5.67
C ALA A 367 -20.84 -1.85 5.77
N LEU A 368 -20.66 -2.55 6.90
CA LEU A 368 -21.29 -3.84 7.15
C LEU A 368 -22.80 -3.70 7.38
N ALA A 369 -23.27 -2.65 8.05
CA ALA A 369 -24.71 -2.45 8.25
C ALA A 369 -25.46 -2.34 6.93
N HIS A 370 -24.93 -1.56 5.98
CA HIS A 370 -25.53 -1.42 4.65
C HIS A 370 -25.46 -2.72 3.84
N ARG A 371 -24.38 -3.49 3.98
CA ARG A 371 -24.28 -4.81 3.34
C ARG A 371 -25.23 -5.84 3.93
N ALA A 372 -25.33 -5.90 5.26
CA ALA A 372 -26.25 -6.80 5.94
C ALA A 372 -27.71 -6.51 5.57
N ILE A 373 -28.11 -5.24 5.49
CA ILE A 373 -29.43 -4.84 4.99
C ILE A 373 -29.65 -5.29 3.54
N LYS A 374 -28.63 -5.14 2.69
CA LYS A 374 -28.72 -5.50 1.27
C LYS A 374 -28.84 -7.02 1.09
N ASP A 375 -28.04 -7.78 1.82
CA ASP A 375 -27.93 -9.23 1.66
C ASP A 375 -29.07 -9.96 2.40
N HIS A 376 -29.51 -9.42 3.55
CA HIS A 376 -30.48 -10.05 4.47
C HIS A 376 -31.55 -9.06 4.94
N PRO A 377 -32.39 -8.50 4.04
CA PRO A 377 -33.32 -7.42 4.37
C PRO A 377 -34.39 -7.81 5.41
N ILE A 378 -34.78 -9.08 5.47
CA ILE A 378 -35.78 -9.60 6.41
C ILE A 378 -35.17 -9.69 7.82
N ASP A 379 -34.04 -10.37 7.95
CA ASP A 379 -33.37 -10.57 9.23
C ASP A 379 -32.79 -9.27 9.80
N CYS A 380 -32.48 -8.31 8.92
CA CYS A 380 -31.97 -6.98 9.29
C CYS A 380 -33.05 -5.89 9.27
N ALA A 381 -34.34 -6.22 9.33
CA ALA A 381 -35.43 -5.25 9.28
C ALA A 381 -35.30 -4.13 10.34
N GLN A 382 -34.80 -4.46 11.53
CA GLN A 382 -34.51 -3.49 12.59
C GLN A 382 -33.47 -2.43 12.19
N LEU A 383 -32.46 -2.78 11.38
CA LEU A 383 -31.43 -1.85 10.92
C LEU A 383 -31.96 -0.87 9.86
N ILE A 384 -32.98 -1.28 9.09
CA ILE A 384 -33.63 -0.46 8.06
C ILE A 384 -34.38 0.72 8.68
N GLN A 385 -35.04 0.50 9.82
CA GLN A 385 -35.86 1.52 10.49
C GLN A 385 -35.01 2.62 11.14
N ILE A 386 -33.74 2.34 11.42
CA ILE A 386 -32.84 3.30 12.05
C ILE A 386 -32.39 4.34 11.02
N GLN A 387 -32.65 5.62 11.28
CA GLN A 387 -32.28 6.72 10.37
C GLN A 387 -30.80 7.14 10.51
N ASN A 388 -30.24 7.04 11.71
CA ASN A 388 -28.88 7.51 12.01
C ASN A 388 -27.84 6.38 11.94
N ASN A 389 -26.76 6.59 11.17
CA ASN A 389 -25.63 5.66 11.05
C ASN A 389 -24.99 5.28 12.40
N ARG A 390 -24.94 6.21 13.37
CA ARG A 390 -24.40 5.94 14.71
C ARG A 390 -25.22 4.88 15.42
N GLU A 391 -26.53 5.04 15.45
CA GLU A 391 -27.45 4.10 16.10
C GLU A 391 -27.46 2.77 15.35
N ARG A 392 -27.42 2.81 14.01
CA ARG A 392 -27.38 1.60 13.18
C ARG A 392 -26.10 0.80 13.42
N SER A 393 -24.97 1.48 13.57
CA SER A 393 -23.69 0.85 13.91
C SER A 393 -23.71 0.23 15.31
N ARG A 394 -24.37 0.88 16.29
CA ARG A 394 -24.53 0.33 17.64
C ARG A 394 -25.37 -0.95 17.62
N GLN A 395 -26.51 -0.93 16.94
CA GLN A 395 -27.38 -2.10 16.80
C GLN A 395 -26.65 -3.26 16.10
N LEU A 396 -25.92 -2.97 15.01
CA LEU A 396 -25.11 -3.98 14.33
C LEU A 396 -24.03 -4.56 15.25
N ALA A 397 -23.33 -3.72 16.00
CA ALA A 397 -22.32 -4.17 16.96
C ALA A 397 -22.91 -5.12 18.01
N GLN A 398 -24.11 -4.82 18.50
CA GLN A 398 -24.85 -5.71 19.41
C GLN A 398 -25.18 -7.05 18.73
N MET A 399 -25.65 -7.03 17.48
CA MET A 399 -25.92 -8.26 16.72
C MET A 399 -24.66 -9.13 16.54
N ILE A 400 -23.48 -8.52 16.39
CA ILE A 400 -22.19 -9.22 16.28
C ILE A 400 -21.78 -9.84 17.62
N ILE A 401 -21.98 -9.12 18.73
CA ILE A 401 -21.66 -9.63 20.08
C ILE A 401 -22.57 -10.80 20.44
N ASP A 402 -23.86 -10.68 20.13
CA ASP A 402 -24.89 -11.67 20.45
C ASP A 402 -24.96 -12.85 19.47
N ASP A 403 -24.06 -12.90 18.47
CA ASP A 403 -24.06 -13.91 17.40
C ASP A 403 -25.42 -14.02 16.66
N SER A 404 -26.17 -12.92 16.57
CA SER A 404 -27.48 -12.84 15.91
C SER A 404 -27.41 -12.25 14.49
N LEU A 405 -26.25 -11.75 14.06
CA LEU A 405 -26.05 -11.30 12.69
C LEU A 405 -26.04 -12.51 11.73
N PRO A 406 -26.87 -12.52 10.66
CA PRO A 406 -26.82 -13.56 9.65
C PRO A 406 -25.45 -13.68 8.99
N LEU A 407 -25.13 -14.87 8.49
CA LEU A 407 -23.87 -15.12 7.79
C LEU A 407 -23.77 -14.22 6.54
N MET A 408 -22.75 -13.36 6.50
CA MET A 408 -22.51 -12.45 5.37
C MET A 408 -22.21 -13.23 4.09
N ALA A 409 -22.69 -12.76 2.93
CA ALA A 409 -22.48 -13.45 1.65
C ALA A 409 -21.00 -13.48 1.21
N GLY A 410 -20.27 -12.37 1.44
CA GLY A 410 -18.86 -12.25 1.08
C GLY A 410 -17.92 -12.75 2.17
N LEU A 411 -16.92 -13.55 1.81
CA LEU A 411 -15.87 -14.02 2.76
C LEU A 411 -15.08 -12.85 3.39
N SER A 412 -14.86 -11.75 2.65
CA SER A 412 -14.23 -10.53 3.17
C SER A 412 -15.09 -9.89 4.28
N ASP A 413 -16.41 -9.92 4.12
CA ASP A 413 -17.36 -9.40 5.12
C ASP A 413 -17.46 -10.33 6.33
N GLN A 414 -17.43 -11.64 6.15
CA GLN A 414 -17.33 -12.60 7.26
C GLN A 414 -16.04 -12.39 8.07
N ALA A 415 -14.91 -12.17 7.40
CA ALA A 415 -13.65 -11.83 8.06
C ALA A 415 -13.73 -10.51 8.82
N ALA A 416 -14.39 -9.49 8.26
CA ALA A 416 -14.62 -8.22 8.92
C ALA A 416 -15.48 -8.36 10.19
N VAL A 417 -16.56 -9.15 10.14
CA VAL A 417 -17.40 -9.45 11.31
C VAL A 417 -16.57 -10.09 12.43
N LYS A 418 -15.74 -11.09 12.11
CA LYS A 418 -14.87 -11.75 13.10
C LYS A 418 -13.86 -10.78 13.72
N ARG A 419 -13.26 -9.88 12.93
CA ARG A 419 -12.35 -8.82 13.45
C ARG A 419 -13.09 -7.86 14.37
N LEU A 420 -14.27 -7.38 13.96
CA LEU A 420 -15.07 -6.48 14.78
C LEU A 420 -15.53 -7.13 16.07
N LYS A 421 -15.88 -8.42 16.06
CA LYS A 421 -16.21 -9.15 17.29
C LYS A 421 -15.06 -9.13 18.28
N ASN A 422 -13.83 -9.43 17.84
CA ASN A 422 -12.64 -9.35 18.68
C ASN A 422 -12.41 -7.92 19.22
N LEU A 423 -12.58 -6.92 18.36
CA LEU A 423 -12.44 -5.50 18.73
C LEU A 423 -13.49 -5.07 19.75
N LEU A 424 -14.74 -5.48 19.60
CA LEU A 424 -15.82 -5.13 20.51
C LEU A 424 -15.65 -5.81 21.89
N ILE A 425 -15.08 -7.01 21.92
CA ILE A 425 -14.78 -7.73 23.17
C ILE A 425 -13.54 -7.15 23.88
N ASN A 426 -12.51 -6.74 23.12
CA ASN A 426 -11.26 -6.20 23.69
C ASN A 426 -10.80 -4.93 22.96
N PRO A 427 -11.50 -3.79 23.15
CA PRO A 427 -11.27 -2.60 22.35
C PRO A 427 -9.90 -1.99 22.56
N HIS A 428 -9.40 -1.93 23.80
CA HIS A 428 -8.09 -1.35 24.09
C HIS A 428 -6.96 -2.07 23.37
N ARG A 429 -6.96 -3.41 23.39
CA ARG A 429 -5.94 -4.22 22.72
C ARG A 429 -6.01 -4.07 21.21
N GLU A 430 -7.19 -4.28 20.63
CA GLU A 430 -7.34 -4.32 19.17
C GLU A 430 -7.13 -2.95 18.53
N LEU A 431 -7.59 -1.86 19.18
CA LEU A 431 -7.30 -0.50 18.72
C LEU A 431 -5.83 -0.14 18.86
N GLY A 432 -5.16 -0.64 19.92
CA GLY A 432 -3.71 -0.52 20.08
C GLY A 432 -2.93 -1.16 18.91
N ILE A 433 -3.33 -2.37 18.49
CA ILE A 433 -2.72 -3.06 17.34
C ILE A 433 -2.89 -2.25 16.05
N VAL A 434 -4.08 -1.68 15.81
CA VAL A 434 -4.33 -0.83 14.64
C VAL A 434 -3.47 0.42 14.69
N LYS A 435 -3.43 1.12 15.83
CA LYS A 435 -2.62 2.31 16.02
C LYS A 435 -1.14 2.03 15.74
N ASP A 436 -0.60 0.98 16.35
CA ASP A 436 0.82 0.62 16.23
C ASP A 436 1.20 0.24 14.79
N SER A 437 0.25 -0.27 13.99
CA SER A 437 0.50 -0.58 12.58
C SER A 437 0.60 0.65 11.66
N ILE A 438 0.14 1.82 12.12
CA ILE A 438 0.03 3.07 11.34
C ILE A 438 1.00 4.14 11.84
N ALA A 439 1.36 4.12 13.12
CA ALA A 439 2.17 5.15 13.78
C ALA A 439 3.62 5.31 13.22
N GLU A 440 3.98 4.59 12.18
CA GLU A 440 5.25 4.79 11.48
C GLU A 440 5.13 5.92 10.45
N PRO A 441 6.09 6.87 10.42
CA PRO A 441 6.17 7.84 9.34
C PRO A 441 6.41 7.12 8.00
N PRO A 442 6.00 7.72 6.86
CA PRO A 442 6.23 7.12 5.54
C PRO A 442 7.72 6.85 5.29
N PRO A 443 8.06 5.83 4.47
CA PRO A 443 9.43 5.53 4.05
C PRO A 443 10.14 6.80 3.59
N ILE A 444 11.42 6.92 3.95
CA ILE A 444 12.33 7.84 3.27
C ILE A 444 12.36 7.38 1.82
N SER A 445 11.87 8.22 0.90
CA SER A 445 11.74 7.87 -0.51
C SER A 445 13.07 7.31 -1.04
N ARG A 446 13.04 6.08 -1.58
CA ARG A 446 14.13 5.53 -2.41
C ARG A 446 14.21 6.37 -3.69
N THR A 447 14.84 7.53 -3.62
CA THR A 447 15.34 8.27 -4.79
C THR A 447 16.77 7.80 -5.03
N GLY A 448 16.89 6.71 -5.77
CA GLY A 448 18.12 6.25 -6.42
C GLY A 448 17.80 6.00 -7.88
#